data_AF-N1U814-F1
#
_entry.id   AF-N1U814-F1
#
_cell.length_a   1.000
_cell.length_b   1.000
_cell.length_c   1.000
_cell.angle_alpha   90.00
_cell.angle_beta   90.00
_cell.angle_gamma   90.00
#
_symmetry.space_group_name_H-M   'P 1'
#
loop_
_entity.id
_entity.type
_entity.pdbx_description
1 polymer ?
#
loop_
_entity_poly.entity_id
_entity_poly.type
_entity_poly.pdbx_seq_one_letter_code
_entity_poly.pdbx_strand_id
1 'polypeptide(L)'
;MLNSCDKPGNKGETKVEVKTYTKQEKLKMLDVMLAKLLKDIQEKKNFTPFLEVSDEHSGYTIDVGEYTGEELHGGFFQKEGFGKFEKYVTIEEVVRLLKKGKKDKMVEGGSGLWVMLEADRFEYGIDCYFPEKKADGLFKIFQD
;
A
#
# COMPACT_ATOMS: atom_id res chain seq x y z
N MET A 1 54.28 24.74 -25.04
CA MET A 1 53.05 25.13 -24.32
C MET A 1 52.26 23.85 -24.09
N LEU A 2 52.28 23.35 -22.85
CA LEU A 2 51.11 23.24 -21.94
C LEU A 2 50.13 22.15 -22.42
N ASN A 3 50.25 20.93 -21.91
CA ASN A 3 49.52 20.43 -20.74
C ASN A 3 48.01 20.67 -20.84
N SER A 4 47.23 19.64 -21.19
CA SER A 4 46.27 19.06 -20.24
C SER A 4 45.71 17.75 -20.78
N CYS A 5 46.17 16.62 -20.22
CA CYS A 5 45.33 15.43 -20.15
C CYS A 5 44.44 15.63 -18.92
N ASP A 6 43.26 16.20 -19.13
CA ASP A 6 42.24 16.25 -18.08
C ASP A 6 41.84 14.81 -17.76
N LYS A 7 42.33 14.30 -16.64
CA LYS A 7 41.79 13.10 -15.99
C LYS A 7 40.30 13.36 -15.74
N PRO A 8 39.38 12.46 -16.11
CA PRO A 8 38.02 12.53 -15.59
C PRO A 8 38.15 12.40 -14.07
N GLY A 9 37.81 13.48 -13.37
CA GLY A 9 37.77 13.49 -11.92
C GLY A 9 36.92 12.32 -11.47
N ASN A 10 37.52 11.44 -10.68
CA ASN A 10 36.83 10.40 -9.95
C ASN A 10 35.95 11.12 -8.91
N LYS A 11 34.81 11.66 -9.35
CA LYS A 11 33.71 12.03 -8.49
C LYS A 11 33.29 10.72 -7.88
N GLY A 12 33.76 10.47 -6.66
CA GLY A 12 33.27 9.41 -5.82
C GLY A 12 31.76 9.56 -5.80
N GLU A 13 31.09 8.75 -6.61
CA GLU A 13 29.68 8.51 -6.48
C GLU A 13 29.54 8.02 -5.05
N THR A 14 28.99 8.88 -4.19
CA THR A 14 28.56 8.50 -2.86
C THR A 14 27.56 7.39 -3.12
N LYS A 15 28.03 6.16 -3.04
CA LYS A 15 27.23 4.96 -3.20
C LYS A 15 26.28 5.00 -2.01
N VAL A 16 25.11 5.62 -2.21
CA VAL A 16 24.06 5.64 -1.20
C VAL A 16 23.82 4.18 -0.89
N GLU A 17 24.27 3.72 0.29
CA GLU A 17 24.03 2.36 0.72
C GLU A 17 22.53 2.20 0.85
N VAL A 18 21.92 1.67 -0.22
CA VAL A 18 20.51 1.35 -0.22
C VAL A 18 20.34 0.18 0.74
N LYS A 19 19.86 0.47 1.94
CA LYS A 19 19.55 -0.56 2.93
C LYS A 19 18.52 -1.51 2.32
N THR A 20 18.88 -2.78 2.22
CA THR A 20 17.94 -3.86 1.89
C THR A 20 17.23 -4.30 3.16
N TYR A 21 15.91 -4.47 3.11
CA TYR A 21 15.11 -4.91 4.26
C TYR A 21 14.82 -6.41 4.19
N THR A 22 15.00 -7.10 5.31
CA THR A 22 14.61 -8.51 5.46
C THR A 22 13.09 -8.68 5.47
N LYS A 23 12.62 -9.89 5.17
CA LYS A 23 11.18 -10.25 5.28
C LYS A 23 10.60 -9.89 6.65
N GLN A 24 11.33 -10.15 7.73
CA GLN A 24 10.86 -9.88 9.09
C GLN A 24 10.80 -8.38 9.41
N GLU A 25 11.74 -7.58 8.92
CA GLU A 25 11.69 -6.12 9.05
C GLU A 25 10.47 -5.55 8.32
N LYS A 26 10.22 -5.98 7.08
CA LYS A 26 9.06 -5.55 6.30
C LYS A 26 7.74 -5.89 7.00
N LEU A 27 7.62 -7.09 7.57
CA LEU A 27 6.42 -7.48 8.34
C LEU A 27 6.24 -6.61 9.59
N LYS A 28 7.31 -6.29 10.32
CA LYS A 28 7.21 -5.39 11.49
C LYS A 28 6.79 -3.97 11.08
N MET A 29 7.33 -3.46 9.98
CA MET A 29 6.96 -2.13 9.47
C MET A 29 5.50 -2.10 9.03
N LEU A 30 5.03 -3.16 8.35
CA LEU A 30 3.63 -3.28 8.01
C LEU A 30 2.74 -3.31 9.26
N ASP A 31 3.11 -4.06 10.29
CA ASP A 31 2.32 -4.16 11.52
C ASP A 31 2.16 -2.80 12.21
N VAL A 32 3.25 -2.03 12.25
CA VAL A 32 3.24 -0.66 12.76
C VAL A 32 2.35 0.24 11.91
N MET A 33 2.46 0.14 10.59
CA MET A 33 1.67 0.96 9.67
C MET A 33 0.17 0.64 9.75
N LEU A 34 -0.23 -0.63 9.74
CA LEU A 34 -1.62 -1.05 9.88
C LEU A 34 -2.21 -0.67 11.24
N ALA A 35 -1.42 -0.78 12.32
CA ALA A 35 -1.85 -0.34 13.65
C ALA A 35 -2.05 1.18 13.72
N LYS A 36 -1.15 1.98 13.12
CA LYS A 36 -1.31 3.44 13.01
C LYS A 36 -2.54 3.79 12.17
N LEU A 37 -2.69 3.16 11.01
CA LEU A 37 -3.82 3.37 10.11
C LEU A 37 -5.16 3.10 10.80
N LEU A 38 -5.26 1.97 11.53
CA LEU A 38 -6.44 1.64 12.32
C LEU A 38 -6.75 2.71 13.36
N LYS A 39 -5.73 3.11 14.15
CA LYS A 39 -5.89 4.15 15.18
C LYS A 39 -6.41 5.44 14.56
N ASP A 40 -5.76 5.91 13.49
CA ASP A 40 -6.08 7.20 12.88
C ASP A 40 -7.46 7.22 12.22
N ILE A 41 -7.87 6.12 11.55
CA ILE A 41 -9.22 6.00 10.99
C ILE A 41 -10.27 6.01 12.11
N GLN A 42 -9.99 5.30 13.22
CA GLN A 42 -10.89 5.30 14.36
C GLN A 42 -10.99 6.66 15.06
N GLU A 43 -9.94 7.47 15.06
CA GLU A 43 -9.93 8.82 15.64
C GLU A 43 -10.57 9.86 14.69
N LYS A 44 -10.14 9.90 13.43
CA LYS A 44 -10.57 10.90 12.44
C LYS A 44 -11.94 10.61 11.83
N LYS A 45 -12.41 9.35 11.87
CA LYS A 45 -13.68 8.90 11.29
C LYS A 45 -13.83 9.20 9.79
N ASN A 46 -12.73 9.19 9.06
CA ASN A 46 -12.69 9.38 7.61
C ASN A 46 -11.50 8.61 7.01
N PHE A 47 -11.39 8.60 5.68
CA PHE A 47 -10.35 7.85 4.98
C PHE A 47 -9.06 8.64 4.74
N THR A 48 -8.96 9.91 5.18
CA THR A 48 -7.75 10.72 4.99
C THR A 48 -6.44 10.07 5.47
N PRO A 49 -6.41 9.20 6.51
CA PRO A 49 -5.21 8.43 6.85
C PRO A 49 -4.64 7.56 5.71
N PHE A 50 -5.45 7.09 4.78
CA PHE A 50 -4.96 6.35 3.61
C PHE A 50 -4.11 7.22 2.68
N LEU A 51 -4.33 8.54 2.64
CA LEU A 51 -3.50 9.47 1.86
C LEU A 51 -2.08 9.58 2.43
N GLU A 52 -1.88 9.30 3.73
CA GLU A 52 -0.56 9.32 4.37
C GLU A 52 0.28 8.08 4.04
N VAL A 53 -0.38 6.98 3.62
CA VAL A 53 0.26 5.69 3.33
C VAL A 53 0.10 5.26 1.88
N SER A 54 -0.39 6.14 1.01
CA SER A 54 -0.50 5.93 -0.43
C SER A 54 0.39 6.90 -1.18
N ASP A 55 0.81 6.49 -2.38
CA ASP A 55 1.53 7.31 -3.36
C ASP A 55 0.76 7.36 -4.70
N GLU A 56 1.35 7.96 -5.74
CA GLU A 56 0.70 8.06 -7.05
C GLU A 56 0.45 6.70 -7.74
N HIS A 57 1.07 5.63 -7.26
CA HIS A 57 0.97 4.27 -7.79
C HIS A 57 0.01 3.38 -6.99
N SER A 58 -0.43 3.84 -5.83
CA SER A 58 -1.40 3.14 -5.00
C SER A 58 -2.76 3.08 -5.68
N GLY A 59 -3.44 1.94 -5.57
CA GLY A 59 -4.65 1.65 -6.33
C GLY A 59 -5.85 1.29 -5.47
N TYR A 60 -7.00 1.14 -6.11
CA TYR A 60 -8.18 0.55 -5.48
C TYR A 60 -8.99 -0.27 -6.51
N THR A 61 -9.81 -1.18 -6.01
CA THR A 61 -10.82 -1.90 -6.77
C THR A 61 -12.03 -2.14 -5.85
N ILE A 62 -13.24 -1.90 -6.34
CA ILE A 62 -14.48 -2.04 -5.58
C ILE A 62 -15.53 -2.64 -6.52
N ASP A 63 -16.04 -3.80 -6.17
CA ASP A 63 -17.22 -4.39 -6.79
C ASP A 63 -18.47 -3.89 -6.04
N VAL A 64 -19.34 -3.19 -6.75
CA VAL A 64 -20.64 -2.71 -6.22
C VAL A 64 -21.83 -3.41 -6.88
N GLY A 65 -21.56 -4.45 -7.67
CA GLY A 65 -22.57 -5.23 -8.35
C GLY A 65 -23.33 -6.13 -7.38
N GLU A 66 -24.51 -5.70 -6.94
CA GLU A 66 -25.48 -6.62 -6.32
C GLU A 66 -25.92 -7.67 -7.36
N TYR A 67 -25.25 -8.82 -7.35
CA TYR A 67 -25.62 -10.07 -8.05
C TYR A 67 -25.43 -10.17 -9.57
N THR A 68 -24.96 -9.15 -10.31
CA THR A 68 -24.79 -9.25 -11.78
C THR A 68 -23.36 -9.03 -12.31
N GLY A 69 -22.40 -8.59 -11.48
CA GLY A 69 -20.98 -8.49 -11.88
C GLY A 69 -20.65 -7.41 -12.92
N GLU A 70 -21.45 -6.33 -13.01
CA GLU A 70 -21.29 -5.32 -14.06
C GLU A 70 -20.73 -3.96 -13.58
N GLU A 71 -20.59 -3.70 -12.28
CA GLU A 71 -20.11 -2.40 -11.78
C GLU A 71 -18.84 -2.53 -10.92
N LEU A 72 -17.71 -2.81 -11.59
CA LEU A 72 -16.37 -2.79 -11.01
C LEU A 72 -15.74 -1.40 -11.14
N HIS A 73 -15.44 -0.76 -10.02
CA HIS A 73 -14.68 0.50 -9.99
C HIS A 73 -13.22 0.23 -9.65
N GLY A 74 -12.29 0.79 -10.42
CA GLY A 74 -10.88 0.71 -10.08
C GLY A 74 -10.06 1.87 -10.65
N GLY A 75 -8.84 2.03 -10.14
CA GLY A 75 -7.90 3.06 -10.60
C GLY A 75 -6.88 3.45 -9.55
N PHE A 76 -6.25 4.61 -9.75
CA PHE A 76 -5.30 5.19 -8.79
C PHE A 76 -6.03 5.84 -7.61
N PHE A 77 -5.56 5.57 -6.40
CA PHE A 77 -6.20 5.99 -5.15
C PHE A 77 -6.15 7.52 -4.97
N GLN A 78 -4.97 8.14 -5.06
CA GLN A 78 -4.79 9.57 -4.76
C GLN A 78 -5.51 10.56 -5.70
N LYS A 79 -5.94 10.12 -6.89
CA LYS A 79 -6.66 10.98 -7.85
C LYS A 79 -8.15 10.95 -7.56
N GLU A 80 -8.95 10.51 -8.53
CA GLU A 80 -10.41 10.37 -8.37
C GLU A 80 -10.79 9.17 -7.49
N GLY A 81 -9.84 8.27 -7.20
CA GLY A 81 -10.07 7.06 -6.43
C GLY A 81 -10.52 7.31 -5.00
N PHE A 82 -9.96 8.32 -4.32
CA PHE A 82 -10.28 8.63 -2.94
C PHE A 82 -11.77 8.96 -2.76
N GLY A 83 -12.33 9.80 -3.64
CA GLY A 83 -13.74 10.15 -3.59
C GLY A 83 -14.67 8.97 -3.94
N LYS A 84 -14.24 8.09 -4.86
CA LYS A 84 -14.97 6.85 -5.15
C LYS A 84 -14.92 5.87 -3.98
N PHE A 85 -13.77 5.76 -3.33
CA PHE A 85 -13.61 4.94 -2.13
C PHE A 85 -14.51 5.44 -0.99
N GLU A 86 -14.57 6.75 -0.75
CA GLU A 86 -15.49 7.37 0.21
C GLU A 86 -16.96 7.12 -0.09
N LYS A 87 -17.32 6.96 -1.37
CA LYS A 87 -18.70 6.73 -1.79
C LYS A 87 -19.17 5.30 -1.53
N TYR A 88 -18.30 4.31 -1.71
CA TYR A 88 -18.70 2.90 -1.77
C TYR A 88 -18.21 2.07 -0.59
N VAL A 89 -17.18 2.53 0.13
CA VAL A 89 -16.61 1.80 1.27
C VAL A 89 -16.97 2.53 2.56
N THR A 90 -17.35 1.77 3.59
CA THR A 90 -17.64 2.30 4.91
C THR A 90 -16.43 2.23 5.84
N ILE A 91 -16.38 3.14 6.81
CA ILE A 91 -15.34 3.12 7.86
C ILE A 91 -15.41 1.81 8.66
N GLU A 92 -16.61 1.25 8.85
CA GLU A 92 -16.82 0.02 9.60
C GLU A 92 -16.20 -1.18 8.89
N GLU A 93 -16.36 -1.29 7.57
CA GLU A 93 -15.73 -2.34 6.75
C GLU A 93 -14.21 -2.27 6.84
N VAL A 94 -13.63 -1.08 6.69
CA VAL A 94 -12.18 -0.89 6.81
C VAL A 94 -11.68 -1.22 8.22
N VAL A 95 -12.37 -0.77 9.26
CA VAL A 95 -12.01 -1.08 10.65
C VAL A 95 -12.13 -2.59 10.91
N ARG A 96 -13.14 -3.25 10.34
CA ARG A 96 -13.32 -4.70 10.45
C ARG A 96 -12.16 -5.45 9.77
N LEU A 97 -11.78 -5.05 8.56
CA LEU A 97 -10.63 -5.59 7.84
C LEU A 97 -9.33 -5.40 8.62
N LEU A 98 -9.04 -4.20 9.10
CA LEU A 98 -7.81 -3.91 9.85
C LEU A 98 -7.71 -4.67 11.19
N LYS A 99 -8.85 -5.03 11.81
CA LYS A 99 -8.89 -5.78 13.07
C LYS A 99 -8.91 -7.29 12.89
N LYS A 100 -9.63 -7.79 11.88
CA LYS A 100 -9.92 -9.23 11.71
C LYS A 100 -9.26 -9.85 10.49
N GLY A 101 -8.71 -9.02 9.61
CA GLY A 101 -8.01 -9.45 8.41
C GLY A 101 -6.82 -10.33 8.75
N LYS A 102 -6.71 -11.43 8.00
CA LYS A 102 -5.57 -12.34 8.10
C LYS A 102 -4.55 -11.91 7.06
N LYS A 103 -3.28 -11.94 7.47
CA LYS A 103 -2.15 -11.78 6.56
C LYS A 103 -2.01 -13.10 5.79
N ASP A 104 -2.42 -13.11 4.53
CA ASP A 104 -2.23 -14.26 3.65
C ASP A 104 -0.96 -14.08 2.79
N LYS A 105 -0.50 -15.20 2.23
CA LYS A 105 0.63 -15.39 1.29
C LYS A 105 1.48 -14.15 1.06
N MET A 106 2.61 -14.08 1.77
CA MET A 106 3.69 -13.19 1.37
C MET A 106 4.36 -13.76 0.13
N VAL A 107 4.49 -12.98 -0.94
CA VAL A 107 5.19 -13.38 -2.16
C VAL A 107 6.60 -13.85 -1.82
N GLU A 108 7.09 -14.88 -2.50
CA GLU A 108 8.46 -15.36 -2.36
C GLU A 108 9.44 -14.20 -2.63
N GLY A 109 10.30 -13.87 -1.66
CA GLY A 109 11.13 -12.65 -1.66
C GLY A 109 10.59 -11.48 -0.82
N GLY A 110 9.38 -11.59 -0.26
CA GLY A 110 8.82 -10.60 0.65
C GLY A 110 8.47 -9.27 -0.01
N SER A 111 8.14 -9.31 -1.31
CA SER A 111 7.83 -8.14 -2.13
C SER A 111 6.36 -7.74 -2.09
N GLY A 112 5.46 -8.60 -1.59
CA GLY A 112 4.04 -8.30 -1.46
C GLY A 112 3.44 -9.05 -0.28
N LEU A 113 2.50 -8.44 0.44
CA LEU A 113 1.66 -9.10 1.44
C LEU A 113 0.21 -8.66 1.27
N TRP A 114 -0.70 -9.62 1.37
CA TRP A 114 -2.12 -9.35 1.38
C TRP A 114 -2.70 -9.49 2.79
N VAL A 115 -3.44 -8.49 3.24
CA VAL A 115 -4.34 -8.59 4.39
C VAL A 115 -5.76 -8.77 3.87
N MET A 116 -6.41 -9.88 4.19
CA MET A 116 -7.71 -10.23 3.64
C MET A 116 -8.72 -10.66 4.71
N LEU A 117 -10.00 -10.38 4.45
CA LEU A 117 -11.13 -10.78 5.28
C LEU A 117 -12.33 -11.09 4.39
N GLU A 118 -12.82 -12.32 4.46
CA GLU A 118 -14.15 -12.63 3.94
C GLU A 118 -15.21 -12.28 4.99
N ALA A 119 -16.18 -11.46 4.61
CA ALA A 119 -17.26 -10.99 5.47
C ALA A 119 -18.48 -10.60 4.62
N ASP A 120 -19.68 -10.90 5.11
CA ASP A 120 -20.94 -10.40 4.53
C ASP A 120 -21.11 -10.75 3.03
N ARG A 121 -20.50 -11.88 2.61
CA ARG A 121 -20.41 -12.40 1.22
C ARG A 121 -19.48 -11.61 0.28
N PHE A 122 -18.66 -10.72 0.84
CA PHE A 122 -17.60 -10.00 0.15
C PHE A 122 -16.23 -10.43 0.67
N GLU A 123 -15.21 -10.27 -0.16
CA GLU A 123 -13.80 -10.32 0.19
C GLU A 123 -13.25 -8.90 0.30
N TYR A 124 -12.72 -8.56 1.48
CA TYR A 124 -12.07 -7.29 1.73
C TYR A 124 -10.55 -7.49 1.76
N GLY A 125 -9.80 -6.60 1.11
CA GLY A 125 -8.36 -6.77 0.92
C GLY A 125 -7.55 -5.48 1.03
N ILE A 126 -6.34 -5.57 1.60
CA ILE A 126 -5.25 -4.60 1.45
C ILE A 126 -4.02 -5.35 0.97
N ASP A 127 -3.67 -5.18 -0.31
CA ASP A 127 -2.40 -5.62 -0.87
C ASP A 127 -1.33 -4.56 -0.59
N CYS A 128 -0.15 -5.01 -0.18
CA CYS A 128 0.95 -4.19 0.31
C CYS A 128 2.23 -4.61 -0.43
N TYR A 129 2.69 -3.81 -1.40
CA TYR A 129 3.90 -4.10 -2.16
C TYR A 129 5.13 -3.43 -1.54
N PHE A 130 6.16 -4.21 -1.20
CA PHE A 130 7.41 -3.76 -0.59
C PHE A 130 8.60 -3.96 -1.53
N PRO A 131 8.98 -2.94 -2.34
CA PRO A 131 10.19 -3.01 -3.15
C PRO A 131 11.41 -3.29 -2.26
N GLU A 132 12.34 -4.13 -2.69
CA GLU A 132 13.55 -4.49 -1.90
C GLU A 132 14.36 -3.30 -1.38
N LYS A 133 14.26 -2.17 -2.10
CA LYS A 133 15.03 -0.94 -1.92
C LYS A 133 14.22 0.22 -1.33
N LYS A 134 12.94 0.02 -0.98
CA LYS A 134 12.06 1.07 -0.43
C LYS A 134 11.48 0.62 0.92
N ALA A 135 11.38 1.58 1.84
CA ALA A 135 10.76 1.39 3.15
C ALA A 135 9.23 1.41 3.07
N ASP A 136 8.70 2.23 2.15
CA ASP A 136 7.27 2.50 2.05
C ASP A 136 6.63 1.57 1.04
N GLY A 137 5.52 0.94 1.45
CA GLY A 137 4.78 0.02 0.61
C GLY A 137 3.82 0.73 -0.32
N LEU A 138 3.55 0.16 -1.49
CA LEU A 138 2.39 0.54 -2.31
C LEU A 138 1.19 -0.23 -1.79
N PHE A 139 0.04 0.41 -1.65
CA PHE A 139 -1.16 -0.27 -1.20
C PHE A 139 -2.24 -0.31 -2.27
N LYS A 140 -2.92 -1.44 -2.38
CA LYS A 140 -4.14 -1.58 -3.16
C LYS A 140 -5.26 -2.11 -2.27
N ILE A 141 -6.34 -1.34 -2.15
CA ILE A 141 -7.52 -1.73 -1.38
C ILE A 141 -8.53 -2.39 -2.32
N PHE A 142 -9.09 -3.52 -1.90
CA PHE A 142 -10.07 -4.28 -2.66
C PHE A 142 -11.32 -4.56 -1.83
N GLN A 143 -12.46 -4.54 -2.49
CA GLN A 143 -13.72 -5.13 -2.04
C GLN A 143 -14.29 -5.87 -3.25
N ASP A 144 -14.28 -7.20 -3.22
CA ASP A 144 -14.80 -8.09 -4.28
C ASP A 144 -15.96 -8.95 -3.75
#